data_AF-A0A7S1V5H5-F1
#
_entry.id   AF-A0A7S1V5H5-F1
#
_cell.length_a   1.000
_cell.length_b   1.000
_cell.length_c   1.000
_cell.angle_alpha   90.00
_cell.angle_beta   90.00
_cell.angle_gamma   90.00
#
_symmetry.space_group_name_H-M   'P 1'
#
loop_
_entity.id
_entity.type
_entity.pdbx_description
1 polymer ?
#
loop_
_entity_poly.entity_id
_entity_poly.type
_entity_poly.pdbx_seq_one_letter_code
_entity_poly.pdbx_strand_id
1 'polypeptide(L)'
;NEVTIVVRSHPSNISTIMQQVRRRDRLHVQGNSIGKVSIPLEMLLGRRSEVVTVPLSGRATVTLRRLAVQRVALGRTLLRGPARLTPLVVALDCTASNGPIQSPHSLHYQNNSTPSAYGVLLLALHRLLTSLALPLPPAVHLFGFGACPPSSPTSISHCFRLGPPQQLVTSTTASPAGATATTVPCNLVQVYQAGMRAVRLGGQTRLCPLTEFVKRGIEAERKRAEEGGSDDVAEVQREHGLLIIATDGDTSDGPAFDSLLDECEPLALSIVIVGMGEAADVTAMRKRVHDRQAKGSKVAAWAAVGRSTTVPQAEAHLRRALD
;
A
#
# COMPACT_ATOMS: atom_id res chain seq x y z
N ASN A 1 -21.46 -0.65 12.71
CA ASN A 1 -22.72 0.11 12.56
C ASN A 1 -22.96 1.15 13.66
N GLU A 2 -22.20 1.15 14.77
CA GLU A 2 -22.36 2.15 15.84
C GLU A 2 -21.00 2.72 16.28
N VAL A 3 -20.99 3.97 16.72
CA VAL A 3 -19.86 4.62 17.38
C VAL A 3 -20.16 4.71 18.87
N THR A 4 -19.30 4.13 19.69
CA THR A 4 -19.39 4.23 21.15
C THR A 4 -18.45 5.33 21.64
N ILE A 5 -19.01 6.34 22.30
CA ILE A 5 -18.23 7.40 22.96
C ILE A 5 -18.27 7.13 24.46
N VAL A 6 -17.09 6.93 25.05
CA VAL A 6 -16.92 6.77 26.50
C VAL A 6 -16.33 8.05 27.05
N VAL A 7 -17.10 8.78 27.86
CA VAL A 7 -16.63 10.01 28.50
C VAL A 7 -16.00 9.63 29.84
N ARG A 8 -14.70 9.89 29.98
CA ARG A 8 -13.94 9.62 31.20
C ARG A 8 -13.62 10.92 31.92
N SER A 9 -13.69 10.89 33.24
CA SER A 9 -13.17 11.98 34.08
C SER A 9 -11.65 11.95 34.09
N HIS A 10 -11.04 13.13 34.13
CA HIS A 10 -9.60 13.25 34.40
C HIS A 10 -9.33 12.83 35.85
N PRO A 11 -8.24 12.09 36.15
CA PRO A 11 -7.98 11.53 37.49
C PRO A 11 -8.01 12.57 38.62
N SER A 12 -7.55 13.79 38.36
CA SER A 12 -7.52 14.90 39.33
C SER A 12 -8.89 15.46 39.69
N ASN A 13 -9.95 15.17 38.94
CA ASN A 13 -11.31 15.71 39.15
C ASN A 13 -12.28 14.68 39.76
N ILE A 14 -11.84 13.44 39.98
CA ILE A 14 -12.69 12.33 40.47
C ILE A 14 -13.21 12.60 41.89
N SER A 15 -12.39 13.16 42.77
CA SER A 15 -12.77 13.46 44.16
C SER A 15 -13.90 14.50 44.24
N THR A 16 -13.81 15.56 43.43
CA THR A 16 -14.80 16.63 43.33
C THR A 16 -16.12 16.13 42.72
N ILE A 17 -16.05 15.28 41.70
CA ILE A 17 -17.23 14.67 41.06
C ILE A 17 -17.91 13.69 42.02
N MET A 18 -17.15 12.84 42.72
CA MET A 18 -17.69 11.91 43.73
C MET A 18 -18.38 12.64 44.90
N GLN A 19 -17.85 13.79 45.34
CA GLN A 19 -18.50 14.62 46.37
C GLN A 19 -19.82 15.24 45.90
N GLN A 20 -19.93 15.65 44.64
CA GLN A 20 -21.18 16.19 44.09
C GLN A 20 -22.21 15.10 43.77
N VAL A 21 -21.78 13.89 43.39
CA VAL A 21 -22.65 12.73 43.11
C VAL A 21 -23.26 12.18 44.40
N ARG A 22 -22.51 12.14 45.53
CA ARG A 22 -23.06 11.78 46.85
C ARG A 22 -24.17 12.70 47.35
N ARG A 23 -24.30 13.92 46.80
CA ARG A 23 -25.38 14.87 47.14
C ARG A 23 -26.62 14.73 46.26
N ARG A 24 -26.56 13.97 45.16
CA ARG A 24 -27.63 13.85 44.16
C ARG A 24 -27.66 12.43 43.63
N ASP A 25 -28.42 11.55 44.28
CA ASP A 25 -28.55 10.07 44.11
C ASP A 25 -28.89 9.54 42.68
N ARG A 26 -28.27 10.02 41.60
CA ARG A 26 -28.72 9.70 40.23
C ARG A 26 -27.63 9.46 39.18
N LEU A 27 -26.35 9.39 39.55
CA LEU A 27 -25.27 9.02 38.62
C LEU A 27 -24.51 7.81 39.15
N HIS A 28 -24.73 6.64 38.55
CA HIS A 28 -23.92 5.44 38.80
C HIS A 28 -22.57 5.60 38.09
N VAL A 29 -21.55 5.95 38.85
CA VAL A 29 -20.17 6.05 38.38
C VAL A 29 -19.50 4.68 38.57
N GLN A 30 -19.28 3.93 37.49
CA GLN A 30 -18.41 2.75 37.49
C GLN A 30 -16.99 3.16 37.05
N GLY A 31 -16.07 3.23 38.02
CA GLY A 31 -14.68 3.63 37.77
C GLY A 31 -14.54 5.09 37.33
N ASN A 32 -13.63 5.37 36.38
CA ASN A 32 -13.41 6.74 35.86
C ASN A 32 -14.41 7.15 34.77
N SER A 33 -15.39 6.30 34.44
CA SER A 33 -16.37 6.55 33.37
C SER A 33 -17.54 7.37 33.91
N ILE A 34 -17.75 8.56 33.33
CA ILE A 34 -18.88 9.46 33.68
C ILE A 34 -20.16 8.99 32.99
N GLY A 35 -20.04 8.39 31.80
CA GLY A 35 -21.18 7.86 31.04
C GLY A 35 -20.76 7.28 29.69
N LYS A 36 -21.63 6.47 29.10
CA LYS A 36 -21.46 5.85 27.79
C LYS A 36 -22.65 6.21 26.92
N VAL A 37 -22.37 6.59 25.68
CA VAL A 37 -23.42 6.79 24.67
C VAL A 37 -23.04 6.02 23.41
N SER A 38 -23.99 5.24 22.90
CA SER A 38 -23.87 4.57 21.60
C SER A 38 -24.69 5.36 20.59
N ILE A 39 -24.05 5.76 19.50
CA ILE A 39 -24.70 6.51 18.42
C ILE A 39 -24.63 5.67 17.15
N PRO A 40 -25.77 5.37 16.51
CA PRO A 40 -25.78 4.75 15.19
C PRO A 40 -25.00 5.58 14.18
N LEU A 41 -24.14 4.93 13.39
CA LEU A 41 -23.26 5.61 12.44
C LEU A 41 -24.05 6.39 11.37
N GLU A 42 -25.25 5.92 11.03
CA GLU A 42 -26.19 6.57 10.11
C GLU A 42 -26.66 7.95 10.59
N MET A 43 -26.87 8.13 11.90
CA MET A 43 -27.23 9.43 12.49
C MET A 43 -26.10 10.46 12.38
N LEU A 44 -24.86 9.97 12.30
CA LEU A 44 -23.65 10.78 12.21
C LEU A 44 -23.25 11.08 10.75
N LEU A 45 -23.56 10.18 9.81
CA LEU A 45 -23.19 10.29 8.40
C LEU A 45 -24.00 11.35 7.62
N GLY A 46 -25.25 11.63 8.04
CA GLY A 46 -26.13 12.60 7.39
C GLY A 46 -25.91 14.06 7.81
N ARG A 47 -25.13 14.32 8.86
CA ARG A 47 -25.01 15.63 9.53
C ARG A 47 -23.60 16.21 9.41
N ARG A 48 -23.10 16.32 8.17
CA ARG A 48 -21.81 16.95 7.87
C ARG A 48 -21.86 18.40 8.37
N SER A 49 -21.05 18.72 9.37
CA SER A 49 -20.86 20.08 9.95
C SER A 49 -21.89 20.55 10.98
N GLU A 50 -22.84 19.72 11.39
CA GLU A 50 -23.76 20.10 12.48
C GLU A 50 -23.26 19.64 13.85
N VAL A 51 -23.52 20.48 14.85
CA VAL A 51 -23.23 20.19 16.25
C VAL A 51 -24.23 19.16 16.77
N VAL A 52 -23.80 17.91 16.91
CA VAL A 52 -24.67 16.83 17.42
C VAL A 52 -24.56 16.80 18.94
N THR A 53 -25.65 17.15 19.63
CA THR A 53 -25.73 17.06 21.10
C THR A 53 -26.51 15.82 21.49
N VAL A 54 -25.88 14.93 22.26
CA VAL A 54 -26.49 13.68 22.73
C VAL A 54 -26.58 13.70 24.25
N PRO A 55 -27.75 13.43 24.85
CA PRO A 55 -27.86 13.31 26.28
C PRO A 55 -27.09 12.08 26.78
N LEU A 56 -26.23 12.27 27.78
CA LEU A 56 -25.74 11.17 28.60
C LEU A 56 -26.79 10.89 29.68
N SER A 57 -26.87 9.64 30.15
CA SER A 57 -27.74 9.23 31.25
C SER A 57 -27.69 10.25 32.41
N GLY A 58 -28.76 11.04 32.58
CA GLY A 58 -28.85 12.15 33.53
C GLY A 58 -29.07 13.52 32.87
N ARG A 59 -28.57 14.61 33.51
CA ARG A 59 -28.67 16.01 33.05
C ARG A 59 -27.46 16.49 32.23
N ALA A 60 -26.52 15.59 31.92
CA ALA A 60 -25.31 15.93 31.19
C ALA A 60 -25.52 15.71 29.69
N THR A 61 -24.98 16.62 28.86
CA THR A 61 -25.02 16.50 27.40
C THR A 61 -23.60 16.44 26.85
N VAL A 62 -23.39 15.64 25.80
CA VAL A 62 -22.14 15.59 25.04
C VAL A 62 -22.39 16.24 23.70
N THR A 63 -21.58 17.24 23.39
CA THR A 63 -21.70 18.02 22.17
C THR A 63 -20.54 17.67 21.23
N LEU A 64 -20.84 16.98 20.14
CA LEU A 64 -19.91 16.70 19.05
C LEU A 64 -19.83 17.92 18.13
N ARG A 65 -18.79 18.75 18.29
CA ARG A 65 -18.63 19.99 17.53
C ARG A 65 -18.05 19.80 16.13
N ARG A 66 -17.23 18.77 15.93
CA ARG A 66 -16.59 18.49 14.65
C ARG A 66 -16.50 16.98 14.47
N LEU A 67 -17.33 16.46 13.58
CA LEU A 67 -17.32 15.06 13.21
C LEU A 67 -16.83 14.94 11.76
N ALA A 68 -15.63 14.40 11.59
CA ALA A 68 -15.11 14.02 10.29
C ALA A 68 -15.19 12.49 10.19
N VAL A 69 -16.16 11.97 9.45
CA VAL A 69 -16.16 10.54 9.12
C VAL A 69 -15.22 10.34 7.95
N GLN A 70 -13.99 9.96 8.25
CA GLN A 70 -13.00 9.62 7.24
C GLN A 70 -13.13 8.13 6.94
N ARG A 71 -13.64 7.78 5.75
CA ARG A 71 -13.54 6.40 5.24
C ARG A 71 -12.07 6.14 4.92
N VAL A 72 -11.38 5.45 5.82
CA VAL A 72 -10.05 4.90 5.53
C VAL A 72 -10.24 3.50 4.97
N ALA A 73 -10.51 3.41 3.67
CA ALA A 73 -10.26 2.20 2.90
C ALA A 73 -8.97 2.44 2.11
N LEU A 74 -7.92 1.68 2.45
CA LEU A 74 -6.59 1.91 1.91
C LEU A 74 -6.55 1.64 0.40
N GLY A 75 -7.37 0.71 -0.13
CA GLY A 75 -7.39 0.45 -1.57
C GLY A 75 -8.34 1.35 -2.34
N ARG A 76 -9.64 1.29 -2.07
CA ARG A 76 -10.63 1.91 -2.95
C ARG A 76 -10.78 3.42 -2.86
N THR A 77 -10.37 4.06 -1.76
CA THR A 77 -10.57 5.52 -1.57
C THR A 77 -9.35 6.33 -1.99
N LEU A 78 -8.14 5.76 -1.82
CA LEU A 78 -6.92 6.31 -2.39
C LEU A 78 -6.93 6.25 -3.93
N LEU A 79 -7.50 5.18 -4.49
CA LEU A 79 -7.56 4.96 -5.94
C LEU A 79 -8.81 5.58 -6.62
N ARG A 80 -9.74 6.18 -5.85
CA ARG A 80 -10.94 6.87 -6.38
C ARG A 80 -11.12 8.31 -5.90
N GLY A 81 -10.30 8.79 -4.97
CA GLY A 81 -10.21 10.20 -4.64
C GLY A 81 -9.38 10.96 -5.69
N PRO A 82 -9.26 12.30 -5.60
CA PRO A 82 -8.39 13.09 -6.48
C PRO A 82 -6.89 12.83 -6.25
N ALA A 83 -6.53 11.82 -5.46
CA ALA A 83 -5.15 11.45 -5.17
C ALA A 83 -4.48 10.90 -6.44
N ARG A 84 -3.30 11.44 -6.75
CA ARG A 84 -2.42 10.88 -7.77
C ARG A 84 -1.59 9.77 -7.13
N LEU A 85 -1.46 8.63 -7.82
CA LEU A 85 -0.45 7.65 -7.46
C LEU A 85 0.89 8.15 -7.99
N THR A 86 1.73 8.65 -7.11
CA THR A 86 3.08 9.09 -7.46
C THR A 86 3.97 8.90 -6.23
N PRO A 87 5.07 8.12 -6.33
CA PRO A 87 5.48 7.21 -7.40
C PRO A 87 4.87 5.79 -7.28
N LEU A 88 4.61 5.12 -8.42
CA LEU A 88 4.36 3.68 -8.48
C LEU A 88 5.66 2.94 -8.83
N VAL A 89 6.23 2.25 -7.85
CA VAL A 89 7.48 1.50 -7.98
C VAL A 89 7.18 0.01 -7.90
N VAL A 90 7.69 -0.75 -8.86
CA VAL A 90 7.64 -2.22 -8.85
C VAL A 90 9.07 -2.72 -8.82
N ALA A 91 9.44 -3.37 -7.73
CA ALA A 91 10.76 -3.91 -7.52
C ALA A 91 10.73 -5.43 -7.65
N LEU A 92 11.59 -5.96 -8.52
CA LEU A 92 11.69 -7.37 -8.84
C LEU A 92 12.98 -7.94 -8.25
N ASP A 93 12.85 -9.02 -7.49
CA ASP A 93 13.99 -9.78 -7.01
C ASP A 93 14.76 -10.34 -8.21
N CYS A 94 16.05 -10.01 -8.30
CA CYS A 94 16.95 -10.46 -9.34
C CYS A 94 18.06 -11.35 -8.76
N THR A 95 17.82 -11.97 -7.61
CA THR A 95 18.80 -12.86 -6.98
C THR A 95 18.88 -14.22 -7.69
N ALA A 96 19.99 -14.91 -7.46
CA ALA A 96 20.32 -16.17 -8.11
C ALA A 96 19.43 -17.34 -7.65
N SER A 97 18.71 -17.24 -6.52
CA SER A 97 17.75 -18.27 -6.06
C SER A 97 16.63 -18.51 -7.07
N ASN A 98 16.27 -17.47 -7.84
CA ASN A 98 15.27 -17.56 -8.90
C ASN A 98 15.73 -18.43 -10.08
N GLY A 99 17.03 -18.73 -10.21
CA GLY A 99 17.62 -19.48 -11.32
C GLY A 99 17.76 -18.68 -12.62
N PRO A 100 18.61 -19.13 -13.56
CA PRO A 100 18.92 -18.39 -14.79
C PRO A 100 17.70 -18.28 -15.73
N ILE A 101 17.58 -17.15 -16.44
CA ILE A 101 16.39 -16.82 -17.27
C ILE A 101 16.11 -17.82 -18.40
N GLN A 102 17.10 -18.62 -18.81
CA GLN A 102 16.97 -19.67 -19.82
C GLN A 102 16.49 -21.02 -19.25
N SER A 103 16.51 -21.19 -17.92
CA SER A 103 16.10 -22.43 -17.28
C SER A 103 14.57 -22.50 -17.17
N PRO A 104 13.92 -23.59 -17.60
CA PRO A 104 12.47 -23.77 -17.46
C PRO A 104 12.01 -23.83 -15.99
N HIS A 105 12.93 -24.10 -15.06
CA HIS A 105 12.67 -24.08 -13.63
C HIS A 105 12.87 -22.70 -13.00
N SER A 106 13.35 -21.70 -13.75
CA SER A 106 13.50 -20.34 -13.23
C SER A 106 12.16 -19.64 -13.06
N LEU A 107 12.01 -18.86 -11.99
CA LEU A 107 10.85 -17.96 -11.85
C LEU A 107 10.89 -16.82 -12.86
N HIS A 108 12.07 -16.52 -13.43
CA HIS A 108 12.29 -15.59 -14.53
C HIS A 108 12.30 -16.27 -15.91
N TYR A 109 11.91 -17.54 -16.04
CA TYR A 109 12.04 -18.27 -17.31
C TYR A 109 11.40 -17.49 -18.47
N GLN A 110 12.24 -17.07 -19.43
CA GLN A 110 11.79 -16.33 -20.60
C GLN A 110 11.70 -17.27 -21.79
N ASN A 111 10.48 -17.46 -22.29
CA ASN A 111 10.23 -18.13 -23.55
C ASN A 111 9.19 -17.34 -24.36
N ASN A 112 8.94 -17.75 -25.61
CA ASN A 112 8.07 -17.04 -26.53
C ASN A 112 6.57 -17.39 -26.39
N SER A 113 6.22 -18.44 -25.65
CA SER A 113 4.86 -18.99 -25.58
C SER A 113 4.14 -18.69 -24.27
N THR A 114 4.86 -18.67 -23.14
CA THR A 114 4.30 -18.49 -21.80
C THR A 114 5.09 -17.44 -21.01
N PRO A 115 4.38 -16.54 -20.30
CA PRO A 115 5.04 -15.59 -19.42
C PRO A 115 5.64 -16.29 -18.19
N SER A 116 6.81 -15.82 -17.75
CA SER A 116 7.39 -16.15 -16.44
C SER A 116 6.45 -15.79 -15.28
N ALA A 117 6.71 -16.29 -14.06
CA ALA A 117 5.90 -15.93 -12.88
C ALA A 117 5.89 -14.41 -12.62
N TYR A 118 7.05 -13.75 -12.77
CA TYR A 118 7.14 -12.28 -12.71
C TYR A 118 6.41 -11.61 -13.88
N GLY A 119 6.40 -12.23 -15.06
CA GLY A 119 5.61 -11.78 -16.21
C GLY A 119 4.10 -11.81 -15.93
N VAL A 120 3.61 -12.89 -15.30
CA VAL A 120 2.22 -13.00 -14.84
C VAL A 120 1.89 -11.89 -13.85
N LEU A 121 2.76 -11.63 -12.88
CA LEU A 121 2.60 -10.54 -11.92
C LEU A 121 2.46 -9.18 -12.63
N LEU A 122 3.35 -8.86 -13.57
CA LEU A 122 3.32 -7.59 -14.31
C LEU A 122 2.06 -7.45 -15.19
N LEU A 123 1.60 -8.52 -15.82
CA LEU A 123 0.34 -8.54 -16.57
C LEU A 123 -0.88 -8.33 -15.66
N ALA A 124 -0.88 -8.98 -14.50
CA ALA A 124 -1.92 -8.82 -13.49
C ALA A 124 -1.96 -7.40 -12.94
N LEU A 125 -0.78 -6.82 -12.67
CA LEU A 125 -0.66 -5.44 -12.22
C LEU A 125 -1.15 -4.45 -13.29
N HIS A 126 -0.76 -4.64 -14.55
CA HIS A 126 -1.25 -3.83 -15.66
C HIS A 126 -2.79 -3.87 -15.74
N ARG A 127 -3.38 -5.06 -15.69
CA ARG A 127 -4.85 -5.24 -15.69
C ARG A 127 -5.51 -4.55 -14.50
N LEU A 128 -4.94 -4.73 -13.31
CA LEU A 128 -5.44 -4.11 -12.08
C LEU A 128 -5.45 -2.59 -12.19
N LEU A 129 -4.33 -1.98 -12.56
CA LEU A 129 -4.20 -0.52 -12.67
C LEU A 129 -5.12 0.07 -13.75
N THR A 130 -5.22 -0.59 -14.90
CA THR A 130 -6.16 -0.18 -15.96
C THR A 130 -7.62 -0.32 -15.50
N SER A 131 -7.95 -1.34 -14.70
CA SER A 131 -9.32 -1.54 -14.17
C SER A 131 -9.73 -0.52 -13.10
N LEU A 132 -8.77 0.15 -12.47
CA LEU A 132 -9.04 1.08 -11.38
C LEU A 132 -9.55 2.44 -11.86
N ALA A 133 -9.55 2.69 -13.18
CA ALA A 133 -10.06 3.91 -13.81
C ALA A 133 -9.49 5.19 -13.16
N LEU A 134 -8.18 5.18 -12.86
CA LEU A 134 -7.49 6.33 -12.27
C LEU A 134 -7.57 7.54 -13.23
N PRO A 135 -7.81 8.77 -12.72
CA PRO A 135 -7.93 9.97 -13.56
C PRO A 135 -6.69 10.24 -14.41
N LEU A 136 -5.52 9.92 -13.85
CA LEU A 136 -4.24 9.90 -14.56
C LEU A 136 -3.50 8.62 -14.16
N PRO A 137 -3.22 7.71 -15.10
CA PRO A 137 -2.48 6.51 -14.76
C PRO A 137 -1.03 6.86 -14.36
N PRO A 138 -0.52 6.28 -13.27
CA PRO A 138 0.84 6.54 -12.81
C PRO A 138 1.87 6.03 -13.82
N ALA A 139 3.02 6.71 -13.89
CA ALA A 139 4.20 6.10 -14.49
C ALA A 139 4.67 4.94 -13.60
N VAL A 140 4.85 3.77 -14.20
CA VAL A 140 5.37 2.58 -13.50
C VAL A 140 6.88 2.57 -13.61
N HIS A 141 7.55 2.56 -12.47
CA HIS A 141 9.00 2.44 -12.42
C HIS A 141 9.40 1.01 -12.06
N LEU A 142 10.04 0.31 -12.99
CA LEU A 142 10.57 -1.03 -12.75
C LEU A 142 12.00 -0.95 -12.18
N PHE A 143 12.16 -1.49 -10.99
CA PHE A 143 13.44 -1.64 -10.31
C PHE A 143 13.78 -3.12 -10.12
N GLY A 144 15.07 -3.40 -10.00
CA GLY A 144 15.61 -4.69 -9.59
C GLY A 144 16.49 -4.53 -8.36
N PHE A 145 16.68 -5.64 -7.64
CA PHE A 145 17.59 -5.71 -6.49
C PHE A 145 18.26 -7.09 -6.40
N GLY A 146 19.42 -7.16 -5.76
CA GLY A 146 20.14 -8.42 -5.53
C GLY A 146 20.90 -8.94 -6.75
N ALA A 147 21.31 -8.06 -7.67
CA ALA A 147 21.99 -8.45 -8.90
C ALA A 147 23.01 -7.42 -9.37
N CYS A 148 23.82 -7.79 -10.37
CA CYS A 148 24.76 -6.88 -11.02
C CYS A 148 24.09 -6.29 -12.27
N PRO A 149 23.70 -5.01 -12.28
CA PRO A 149 23.15 -4.36 -13.46
C PRO A 149 24.26 -4.06 -14.48
N PRO A 150 23.92 -3.73 -15.74
CA PRO A 150 24.89 -3.37 -16.77
C PRO A 150 25.81 -2.21 -16.38
N SER A 151 25.31 -1.25 -15.59
CA SER A 151 26.08 -0.10 -15.10
C SER A 151 27.12 -0.47 -14.03
N SER A 152 27.00 -1.65 -13.42
CA SER A 152 27.87 -2.16 -12.37
C SER A 152 28.01 -3.68 -12.50
N PRO A 153 28.73 -4.16 -13.52
CA PRO A 153 28.76 -5.59 -13.86
C PRO A 153 29.49 -6.45 -12.81
N THR A 154 30.34 -5.84 -11.98
CA THR A 154 31.17 -6.50 -10.95
C THR A 154 30.65 -6.32 -9.53
N SER A 155 29.75 -5.38 -9.28
CA SER A 155 29.21 -5.11 -7.94
C SER A 155 27.70 -5.31 -7.90
N ILE A 156 27.25 -5.96 -6.83
CA ILE A 156 25.85 -6.25 -6.58
C ILE A 156 25.15 -4.97 -6.14
N SER A 157 24.05 -4.66 -6.80
CA SER A 157 23.15 -3.57 -6.44
C SER A 157 21.84 -4.11 -5.90
N HIS A 158 21.35 -3.48 -4.83
CA HIS A 158 20.05 -3.75 -4.23
C HIS A 158 19.00 -2.69 -4.56
N CYS A 159 19.31 -1.79 -5.50
CA CYS A 159 18.36 -0.83 -6.05
C CYS A 159 18.90 -0.30 -7.38
N PHE A 160 18.38 -0.82 -8.49
CA PHE A 160 18.72 -0.34 -9.83
C PHE A 160 17.49 -0.34 -10.73
N ARG A 161 17.47 0.53 -11.74
CA ARG A 161 16.36 0.63 -12.69
C ARG A 161 16.51 -0.44 -13.78
N LEU A 162 15.43 -1.16 -14.10
CA LEU A 162 15.42 -2.21 -15.15
C LEU A 162 15.22 -1.64 -16.57
N GLY A 163 14.66 -0.44 -16.68
CA GLY A 163 14.46 0.25 -17.95
C GLY A 163 13.73 1.59 -17.77
N PRO A 164 13.37 2.30 -18.86
CA PRO A 164 12.70 3.58 -18.76
C PRO A 164 11.33 3.46 -18.06
N PRO A 165 10.88 4.49 -17.31
CA PRO A 165 9.54 4.51 -16.73
C PRO A 165 8.48 4.28 -17.80
N GLN A 166 7.46 3.50 -17.47
CA GLN A 166 6.41 3.13 -18.40
C GLN A 166 5.12 3.86 -18.08
N GLN A 167 4.64 4.67 -19.03
CA GLN A 167 3.29 5.22 -18.93
C GLN A 167 2.30 4.10 -19.22
N LEU A 168 1.37 3.87 -18.30
CA LEU A 168 0.25 2.97 -18.52
C LEU A 168 -0.70 3.64 -19.52
N VAL A 169 -0.70 3.16 -20.76
CA VAL A 169 -1.65 3.62 -21.77
C VAL A 169 -2.93 2.81 -21.63
N THR A 170 -4.01 3.47 -21.21
CA THR A 170 -5.37 2.91 -21.22
C THR A 170 -5.98 3.11 -22.60
N SER A 171 -5.42 2.51 -23.66
CA SER A 171 -6.01 2.64 -24.99
C SER A 171 -7.20 1.68 -25.14
N THR A 172 -8.38 2.16 -24.77
CA THR A 172 -9.58 1.95 -25.59
C THR A 172 -9.79 3.19 -26.45
N THR A 173 -8.76 3.63 -27.18
CA THR A 173 -9.02 4.50 -28.32
C THR A 173 -9.68 3.63 -29.36
N ALA A 174 -11.02 3.69 -29.45
CA ALA A 174 -11.72 3.24 -30.63
C ALA A 174 -11.02 3.88 -31.83
N SER A 175 -10.35 3.06 -32.62
CA SER A 175 -9.82 3.50 -33.91
C SER A 175 -10.99 4.11 -34.69
N PRO A 176 -10.83 5.27 -35.35
CA PRO A 176 -11.89 5.77 -36.22
C PRO A 176 -12.17 4.68 -37.26
N ALA A 177 -13.43 4.23 -37.29
CA ALA A 177 -14.03 3.27 -38.20
C ALA A 177 -13.08 2.26 -38.90
N GLY A 178 -12.98 1.05 -38.35
CA GLY A 178 -12.61 -0.13 -39.15
C GLY A 178 -11.32 -0.87 -38.81
N ALA A 179 -10.52 -0.44 -37.84
CA ALA A 179 -9.37 -1.24 -37.39
C ALA A 179 -9.79 -2.16 -36.22
N THR A 180 -9.58 -3.46 -36.39
CA THR A 180 -9.64 -4.45 -35.31
C THR A 180 -8.82 -3.95 -34.11
N ALA A 181 -9.39 -4.07 -32.91
CA ALA A 181 -8.74 -3.66 -31.67
C ALA A 181 -7.39 -4.38 -31.53
N THR A 182 -6.32 -3.72 -31.95
CA THR A 182 -4.97 -4.20 -31.75
C THR A 182 -4.69 -3.99 -30.27
N THR A 183 -4.71 -5.07 -29.49
CA THR A 183 -4.37 -5.02 -28.08
C THR A 183 -2.95 -4.49 -27.99
N VAL A 184 -2.77 -3.27 -27.50
CA VAL A 184 -1.43 -2.70 -27.28
C VAL A 184 -0.69 -3.64 -26.33
N PRO A 185 0.49 -4.18 -26.72
CA PRO A 185 1.25 -5.07 -25.86
C PRO A 185 1.55 -4.39 -24.52
N CYS A 186 1.48 -5.14 -23.43
CA CYS A 186 1.89 -4.63 -22.12
C CYS A 186 3.37 -4.25 -22.15
N ASN A 187 3.66 -2.94 -22.18
CA ASN A 187 5.01 -2.40 -22.21
C ASN A 187 5.85 -2.83 -20.98
N LEU A 188 5.21 -3.08 -19.83
CA LEU A 188 5.89 -3.53 -18.60
C LEU A 188 6.62 -4.86 -18.80
N VAL A 189 5.99 -5.84 -19.46
CA VAL A 189 6.59 -7.16 -19.68
C VAL A 189 7.78 -7.06 -20.63
N GLN A 190 7.68 -6.24 -21.67
CA GLN A 190 8.77 -6.04 -22.63
C GLN A 190 9.98 -5.37 -21.97
N VAL A 191 9.76 -4.33 -21.17
CA VAL A 191 10.83 -3.65 -20.43
C VAL A 191 11.47 -4.58 -19.39
N TYR A 192 10.67 -5.33 -18.65
CA TYR A 192 11.15 -6.38 -17.75
C TYR A 192 12.02 -7.39 -18.49
N GLN A 193 11.54 -7.93 -19.62
CA GLN A 193 12.27 -8.94 -20.37
C GLN A 193 13.61 -8.42 -20.89
N ALA A 194 13.63 -7.21 -21.45
CA ALA A 194 14.84 -6.56 -21.91
C ALA A 194 15.83 -6.29 -20.76
N GLY A 195 15.34 -5.75 -19.64
CA GLY A 195 16.15 -5.47 -18.45
C GLY A 195 16.80 -6.73 -17.87
N MET A 196 16.03 -7.81 -17.72
CA MET A 196 16.54 -9.07 -17.16
C MET A 196 17.59 -9.74 -18.04
N ARG A 197 17.57 -9.57 -19.37
CA ARG A 197 18.62 -10.10 -20.25
C ARG A 197 19.97 -9.41 -20.04
N ALA A 198 19.96 -8.19 -19.53
CA ALA A 198 21.17 -7.40 -19.30
C ALA A 198 21.70 -7.54 -17.85
N VAL A 199 20.89 -8.09 -16.94
CA VAL A 199 21.22 -8.24 -15.52
C VAL A 199 21.85 -9.60 -15.25
N ARG A 200 22.94 -9.62 -14.47
CA ARG A 200 23.53 -10.87 -13.95
C ARG A 200 23.04 -11.12 -12.53
N LEU A 201 22.26 -12.19 -12.36
CA LEU A 201 21.68 -12.55 -11.06
C LEU A 201 22.77 -12.75 -10.00
N GLY A 202 22.49 -12.31 -8.77
CA GLY A 202 23.44 -12.30 -7.66
C GLY A 202 22.80 -12.58 -6.31
N GLY A 203 23.24 -11.88 -5.27
CA GLY A 203 22.69 -12.01 -3.92
C GLY A 203 23.46 -11.15 -2.91
N GLN A 204 23.01 -11.01 -1.67
CA GLN A 204 21.84 -11.63 -1.05
C GLN A 204 20.54 -10.84 -1.32
N THR A 205 19.40 -11.36 -0.89
CA THR A 205 18.12 -10.64 -0.89
C THR A 205 18.17 -9.55 0.18
N ARG A 206 18.18 -8.27 -0.21
CA ARG A 206 18.18 -7.12 0.70
C ARG A 206 17.17 -6.09 0.23
N LEU A 207 16.23 -5.74 1.09
CA LEU A 207 15.11 -4.86 0.77
C LEU A 207 15.31 -3.44 1.28
N CYS A 208 16.11 -3.24 2.34
CA CYS A 208 16.33 -1.91 2.91
C CYS A 208 16.81 -0.87 1.90
N PRO A 209 17.82 -1.12 1.03
CA PRO A 209 18.33 -0.08 0.13
C PRO A 209 17.27 0.45 -0.85
N LEU A 210 16.42 -0.44 -1.36
CA LEU A 210 15.31 -0.09 -2.24
C LEU A 210 14.22 0.67 -1.48
N THR A 211 13.78 0.16 -0.34
CA THR A 211 12.69 0.79 0.43
C THR A 211 13.11 2.17 0.94
N GLU A 212 14.36 2.33 1.36
CA GLU A 212 14.96 3.61 1.77
C GLU A 212 14.98 4.60 0.59
N PHE A 213 15.33 4.15 -0.61
CA PHE A 213 15.29 4.97 -1.82
C PHE A 213 13.89 5.50 -2.11
N VAL A 214 12.86 4.64 -2.02
CA VAL A 214 11.46 5.05 -2.25
C VAL A 214 10.96 5.98 -1.15
N LYS A 215 11.24 5.65 0.11
CA LYS A 215 10.93 6.48 1.28
C LYS A 215 11.45 7.91 1.11
N ARG A 216 12.74 8.07 0.79
CA ARG A 216 13.38 9.38 0.57
C ARG A 216 12.78 10.14 -0.61
N GLY A 217 12.38 9.45 -1.66
CA GLY A 217 11.68 10.05 -2.80
C GLY A 217 10.38 10.72 -2.37
N ILE A 218 9.55 9.99 -1.59
CA ILE A 218 8.27 10.48 -1.08
C ILE A 218 8.45 11.63 -0.09
N GLU A 219 9.44 11.53 0.81
CA GLU A 219 9.76 12.61 1.74
C GLU A 219 10.20 13.89 1.02
N ALA A 220 11.01 13.75 -0.03
CA ALA A 220 11.47 14.89 -0.83
C ALA A 220 10.32 15.55 -1.61
N GLU A 221 9.41 14.76 -2.18
CA GLU A 221 8.21 15.27 -2.87
C GLU A 221 7.28 16.02 -1.89
N ARG A 222 7.03 15.42 -0.73
CA ARG A 222 6.23 16.06 0.33
C ARG A 222 6.84 17.39 0.77
N LYS A 223 8.14 17.43 1.02
CA LYS A 223 8.84 18.66 1.42
C LYS A 223 8.71 19.76 0.37
N ARG A 224 8.84 19.42 -0.92
CA ARG A 224 8.65 20.39 -2.02
C ARG A 224 7.21 20.92 -2.08
N ALA A 225 6.23 20.07 -1.82
CA ALA A 225 4.82 20.48 -1.79
C ALA A 225 4.54 21.42 -0.60
N GLU A 226 5.19 21.21 0.55
CA GLU A 226 5.08 22.08 1.72
C GLU A 226 5.80 23.44 1.51
N GLU A 227 6.94 23.46 0.82
CA GLU A 227 7.70 24.68 0.50
C GLU A 227 7.07 25.51 -0.64
N GLY A 228 6.22 24.90 -1.47
CA GLY A 228 5.56 25.52 -2.63
C GLY A 228 4.45 26.53 -2.32
N GLY A 229 4.06 26.69 -1.04
CA GLY A 229 3.40 27.89 -0.53
C GLY A 229 2.08 28.36 -1.19
N SER A 230 1.26 27.48 -1.76
CA SER A 230 -0.08 27.87 -2.23
C SER A 230 -1.16 27.61 -1.18
N ASP A 231 -1.68 28.67 -0.57
CA ASP A 231 -2.83 28.74 0.34
C ASP A 231 -4.20 28.41 -0.33
N ASP A 232 -4.20 27.69 -1.46
CA ASP A 232 -5.42 27.12 -2.04
C ASP A 232 -5.82 25.86 -1.26
N VAL A 233 -6.41 26.11 -0.09
CA VAL A 233 -7.00 25.12 0.81
C VAL A 233 -8.19 24.42 0.13
N ALA A 234 -7.95 23.34 -0.64
CA ALA A 234 -8.95 22.26 -0.84
C ALA A 234 -8.47 21.01 -1.60
N GLU A 235 -7.46 21.08 -2.47
CA GLU A 235 -7.15 19.93 -3.34
C GLU A 235 -5.65 19.80 -3.65
N VAL A 236 -4.79 19.94 -2.63
CA VAL A 236 -3.46 19.33 -2.72
C VAL A 236 -3.71 17.83 -2.88
N GLN A 237 -3.63 17.37 -4.12
CA GLN A 237 -3.72 15.97 -4.52
C GLN A 237 -2.67 15.26 -3.68
N ARG A 238 -3.11 14.55 -2.63
CA ARG A 238 -2.21 13.78 -1.77
C ARG A 238 -1.61 12.70 -2.67
N GLU A 239 -0.38 12.92 -3.09
CA GLU A 239 0.38 11.91 -3.80
C GLU A 239 0.61 10.75 -2.83
N HIS A 240 0.14 9.57 -3.23
CA HIS A 240 0.29 8.36 -2.43
C HIS A 240 1.17 7.39 -3.19
N GLY A 241 2.32 7.09 -2.59
CA GLY A 241 3.27 6.13 -3.15
C GLY A 241 2.74 4.71 -3.03
N LEU A 242 2.97 3.92 -4.08
CA LEU A 242 2.75 2.48 -4.06
C LEU A 242 4.04 1.77 -4.43
N LEU A 243 4.57 0.99 -3.50
CA LEU A 243 5.72 0.13 -3.71
C LEU A 243 5.27 -1.33 -3.75
N ILE A 244 5.52 -2.02 -4.85
CA ILE A 244 5.31 -3.46 -4.97
C ILE A 244 6.67 -4.14 -4.97
N ILE A 245 6.93 -5.02 -4.01
CA ILE A 245 8.18 -5.79 -3.91
C ILE A 245 7.84 -7.24 -4.22
N ALA A 246 8.39 -7.80 -5.29
CA ALA A 246 8.24 -9.20 -5.65
C ALA A 246 9.52 -9.96 -5.30
N THR A 247 9.42 -10.99 -4.45
CA THR A 247 10.57 -11.80 -3.98
C THR A 247 10.19 -13.26 -3.82
N ASP A 248 11.13 -14.16 -4.10
CA ASP A 248 10.98 -15.61 -3.97
C ASP A 248 11.41 -16.15 -2.60
N GLY A 249 11.83 -15.28 -1.67
CA GLY A 249 12.30 -15.71 -0.36
C GLY A 249 12.21 -14.65 0.73
N ASP A 250 12.85 -14.93 1.86
CA ASP A 250 13.01 -13.96 2.95
C ASP A 250 14.18 -13.01 2.69
N THR A 251 14.21 -11.89 3.40
CA THR A 251 15.27 -10.91 3.29
C THR A 251 16.37 -11.12 4.33
N SER A 252 17.62 -10.92 3.93
CA SER A 252 18.80 -11.00 4.80
C SER A 252 18.90 -9.82 5.79
N ASP A 253 18.22 -8.71 5.52
CA ASP A 253 18.17 -7.51 6.35
C ASP A 253 16.87 -7.38 7.18
N GLY A 254 16.24 -8.50 7.53
CA GLY A 254 14.91 -8.55 8.15
C GLY A 254 14.67 -7.57 9.31
N PRO A 255 15.51 -7.54 10.37
CA PRO A 255 15.32 -6.62 11.49
C PRO A 255 15.40 -5.15 11.08
N ALA A 256 16.35 -4.79 10.20
CA ALA A 256 16.48 -3.42 9.70
C ALA A 256 15.30 -3.06 8.78
N PHE A 257 14.80 -4.04 8.02
CA PHE A 257 13.62 -3.86 7.18
C PHE A 257 12.37 -3.63 8.01
N ASP A 258 12.19 -4.34 9.13
CA ASP A 258 11.07 -4.10 10.05
C ASP A 258 11.10 -2.66 10.61
N SER A 259 12.26 -2.18 11.04
CA SER A 259 12.43 -0.80 11.51
C SER A 259 12.13 0.21 10.42
N LEU A 260 12.57 -0.06 9.19
CA LEU A 260 12.29 0.81 8.04
C LEU A 260 10.80 0.83 7.68
N LEU A 261 10.08 -0.28 7.86
CA LEU A 261 8.63 -0.30 7.72
C LEU A 261 7.92 0.53 8.79
N ASP A 262 8.42 0.51 10.04
CA ASP A 262 7.90 1.36 11.12
C ASP A 262 8.09 2.85 10.78
N GLU A 263 9.25 3.22 10.22
CA GLU A 263 9.52 4.58 9.75
C GLU A 263 8.65 5.02 8.57
N CYS A 264 8.14 4.07 7.78
CA CYS A 264 7.24 4.33 6.66
C CYS A 264 5.78 4.52 7.10
N GLU A 265 5.37 4.15 8.32
CA GLU A 265 3.98 4.27 8.79
C GLU A 265 3.36 5.69 8.70
N PRO A 266 4.08 6.78 9.05
CA PRO A 266 3.52 8.13 8.93
C PRO A 266 3.50 8.67 7.49
N LEU A 267 4.07 7.94 6.53
CA LEU A 267 4.14 8.36 5.12
C LEU A 267 2.88 7.94 4.37
N ALA A 268 2.54 8.70 3.32
CA ALA A 268 1.53 8.30 2.34
C ALA A 268 2.14 7.25 1.38
N LEU A 269 2.54 6.10 1.94
CA LEU A 269 3.18 4.99 1.22
C LEU A 269 2.46 3.69 1.58
N SER A 270 2.04 2.94 0.56
CA SER A 270 1.63 1.54 0.70
C SER A 270 2.65 0.62 0.07
N ILE A 271 3.00 -0.44 0.78
CA ILE A 271 3.97 -1.45 0.36
C ILE A 271 3.24 -2.79 0.21
N VAL A 272 3.25 -3.38 -0.98
CA VAL A 272 2.73 -4.73 -1.23
C VAL A 272 3.90 -5.66 -1.46
N ILE A 273 4.10 -6.62 -0.56
CA ILE A 273 5.10 -7.67 -0.72
C ILE A 273 4.41 -8.87 -1.38
N VAL A 274 4.93 -9.26 -2.54
CA VAL A 274 4.44 -10.38 -3.35
C VAL A 274 5.43 -11.54 -3.22
N GLY A 275 5.01 -12.60 -2.53
CA GLY A 275 5.76 -13.85 -2.50
C GLY A 275 5.65 -14.59 -3.83
N MET A 276 6.80 -14.84 -4.45
CA MET A 276 6.93 -15.52 -5.74
C MET A 276 7.30 -17.00 -5.54
N GLY A 277 6.78 -17.89 -6.38
CA GLY A 277 7.18 -19.31 -6.35
C GLY A 277 6.40 -20.14 -5.33
N GLU A 278 7.07 -21.08 -4.67
CA GLU A 278 6.40 -22.03 -3.78
C GLU A 278 6.12 -21.42 -2.41
N ALA A 279 5.00 -21.82 -1.80
CA ALA A 279 4.58 -21.25 -0.52
C ALA A 279 5.61 -21.48 0.60
N ALA A 280 6.37 -22.58 0.55
CA ALA A 280 7.39 -22.91 1.53
C ALA A 280 8.51 -21.86 1.57
N ASP A 281 8.97 -21.41 0.40
CA ASP A 281 10.11 -20.50 0.26
C ASP A 281 9.80 -19.10 0.82
N VAL A 282 8.53 -18.68 0.71
CA VAL A 282 8.07 -17.34 1.13
C VAL A 282 7.36 -17.33 2.49
N THR A 283 7.34 -18.45 3.21
CA THR A 283 6.60 -18.58 4.48
C THR A 283 7.09 -17.60 5.55
N ALA A 284 8.41 -17.43 5.68
CA ALA A 284 8.99 -16.51 6.66
C ALA A 284 8.62 -15.04 6.39
N MET A 285 8.74 -14.60 5.13
CA MET A 285 8.35 -13.25 4.72
C MET A 285 6.83 -13.03 4.89
N ARG A 286 6.01 -14.02 4.51
CA ARG A 286 4.56 -13.96 4.73
C ARG A 286 4.22 -13.77 6.20
N LYS A 287 4.85 -14.56 7.08
CA LYS A 287 4.66 -14.46 8.53
C LYS A 287 5.05 -13.07 9.04
N ARG A 288 6.21 -12.54 8.61
CA ARG A 288 6.67 -11.19 8.96
C ARG A 288 5.63 -10.12 8.65
N VAL A 289 5.05 -10.14 7.44
CA VAL A 289 4.00 -9.17 7.06
C VAL A 289 2.73 -9.36 7.91
N HIS A 290 2.25 -10.58 8.08
CA HIS A 290 1.06 -10.84 8.89
C HIS A 290 1.21 -10.48 10.36
N ASP A 291 2.37 -10.75 10.98
CA ASP A 291 2.65 -10.39 12.37
C ASP A 291 2.60 -8.86 12.56
N ARG A 292 3.00 -8.09 11.56
CA ARG A 292 2.89 -6.61 11.56
C ARG A 292 1.45 -6.13 11.38
N GLN A 293 0.71 -6.74 10.45
CA GLN A 293 -0.72 -6.46 10.27
C GLN A 293 -1.51 -6.75 11.55
N ALA A 294 -1.19 -7.83 12.26
CA ALA A 294 -1.80 -8.19 13.54
C ALA A 294 -1.52 -7.14 14.64
N LYS A 295 -0.39 -6.44 14.58
CA LYS A 295 -0.05 -5.30 15.45
C LYS A 295 -0.73 -3.98 15.03
N GLY A 296 -1.51 -3.99 13.95
CA GLY A 296 -2.25 -2.83 13.45
C GLY A 296 -1.52 -2.00 12.40
N SER A 297 -0.34 -2.45 11.93
CA SER A 297 0.39 -1.77 10.86
C SER A 297 -0.40 -1.81 9.54
N LYS A 298 -0.53 -0.67 8.89
CA LYS A 298 -1.25 -0.52 7.60
C LYS A 298 -0.33 -0.28 6.40
N VAL A 299 0.97 -0.19 6.65
CA VAL A 299 1.95 0.16 5.61
C VAL A 299 2.21 -1.00 4.66
N ALA A 300 2.17 -2.24 5.16
CA ALA A 300 2.56 -3.43 4.42
C ALA A 300 1.39 -4.42 4.24
N ALA A 301 1.24 -4.92 3.03
CA ALA A 301 0.29 -5.97 2.68
C ALA A 301 0.96 -7.14 1.95
N TRP A 302 0.33 -8.31 2.01
CA TRP A 302 0.84 -9.54 1.44
C TRP A 302 0.01 -10.00 0.23
N ALA A 303 0.69 -10.39 -0.84
CA ALA A 303 0.12 -11.14 -1.96
C ALA A 303 1.04 -12.32 -2.32
N ALA A 304 0.56 -13.26 -3.12
CA ALA A 304 1.34 -14.41 -3.56
C ALA A 304 1.10 -14.70 -5.04
N VAL A 305 2.16 -15.05 -5.77
CA VAL A 305 2.11 -15.48 -7.18
C VAL A 305 3.02 -16.71 -7.32
N GLY A 306 2.41 -17.89 -7.32
CA GLY A 306 3.11 -19.15 -7.54
C GLY A 306 3.28 -19.50 -9.02
N ARG A 307 4.02 -20.58 -9.29
CA ARG A 307 4.34 -21.04 -10.66
C ARG A 307 3.12 -21.33 -11.53
N SER A 308 2.06 -21.87 -10.94
CA SER A 308 0.79 -22.20 -11.60
C SER A 308 -0.25 -21.08 -11.53
N THR A 309 0.09 -19.93 -10.94
CA THR A 309 -0.85 -18.82 -10.79
C THR A 309 -1.15 -18.20 -12.14
N THR A 310 -2.43 -18.11 -12.48
CA THR A 310 -2.91 -17.44 -13.70
C THR A 310 -2.99 -15.93 -13.49
N VAL A 311 -3.00 -15.16 -14.58
CA VAL A 311 -3.12 -13.70 -14.52
C VAL A 311 -4.36 -13.22 -13.73
N PRO A 312 -5.58 -13.78 -13.92
CA PRO A 312 -6.74 -13.38 -13.13
C PRO A 312 -6.62 -13.69 -11.63
N GLN A 313 -5.97 -14.81 -11.26
CA GLN A 313 -5.72 -15.15 -9.86
C GLN A 313 -4.73 -14.16 -9.23
N ALA A 314 -3.62 -13.86 -9.92
CA ALA A 314 -2.66 -12.85 -9.48
C ALA A 314 -3.32 -11.46 -9.33
N GLU A 315 -4.19 -11.07 -10.27
CA GLU A 315 -4.96 -9.82 -10.20
C GLU A 315 -5.83 -9.78 -8.94
N ALA A 316 -6.55 -10.87 -8.65
CA ALA A 316 -7.37 -10.98 -7.44
C ALA A 316 -6.54 -10.93 -6.15
N HIS A 317 -5.34 -11.52 -6.16
CA HIS A 317 -4.42 -11.51 -5.02
C HIS A 317 -3.91 -10.09 -4.74
N LEU A 318 -3.47 -9.38 -5.78
CA LEU A 318 -3.05 -7.99 -5.68
C LEU A 318 -4.19 -7.07 -5.23
N ARG A 319 -5.40 -7.26 -5.79
CA ARG A 319 -6.57 -6.46 -5.40
C ARG A 319 -6.88 -6.60 -3.92
N ARG A 320 -6.88 -7.83 -3.39
CA ARG A 320 -7.10 -8.08 -1.94
C ARG A 320 -6.02 -7.48 -1.06
N ALA A 321 -4.77 -7.41 -1.53
CA ALA A 321 -3.69 -6.79 -0.78
C ALA A 321 -3.78 -5.26 -0.75
N LEU A 322 -4.33 -4.67 -1.82
CA LEU A 322 -4.53 -3.22 -1.89
C LEU A 322 -5.78 -2.75 -1.13
N ASP A 323 -6.87 -3.52 -1.13
CA ASP A 323 -8.16 -3.17 -0.49
C ASP A 323 -8.06 -2.92 1.03
#